data_AF-A0A350DK74-F1
#
_entry.id   AF-A0A350DK74-F1
#
_cell.length_a   1.000
_cell.length_b   1.000
_cell.length_c   1.000
_cell.angle_alpha   90.00
_cell.angle_beta   90.00
_cell.angle_gamma   90.00
#
_symmetry.space_group_name_H-M   'P 1'
#
loop_
_entity.id
_entity.type
_entity.pdbx_description
1 polymer ?
#
loop_
_entity_poly.entity_id
_entity_poly.type
_entity_poly.pdbx_seq_one_letter_code
_entity_poly.pdbx_strand_id
1 'polypeptide(L)'
;AKGTILLGVKAVLTSSFERIHRSNLVGMGVLPLTFKDDENADTYHLDGSEVLSITGLDNGESKTATVTATRADGSTETFEVNVMLQTPKEREYVRHGGVLHYVLRQLAAESKNAA
;
A
#
# COMPACT_ATOMS: atom_id res chain seq x y z
N ALA A 1 -10.33 -2.69 7.64
CA ALA A 1 -9.19 -1.75 7.58
C ALA A 1 -8.69 -1.31 8.97
N LYS A 2 -9.54 -0.90 9.94
CA LYS A 2 -9.06 -0.49 11.29
C LYS A 2 -8.28 -1.58 12.05
N GLY A 3 -8.75 -2.84 12.03
CA GLY A 3 -7.99 -3.96 12.63
C GLY A 3 -6.63 -4.18 11.94
N THR A 4 -6.60 -4.06 10.62
CA THR A 4 -5.40 -4.21 9.77
C THR A 4 -4.27 -3.26 10.22
N ILE A 5 -4.57 -1.99 10.46
CA ILE A 5 -3.56 -1.04 10.92
C ILE A 5 -3.13 -1.26 12.38
N LEU A 6 -4.03 -1.70 13.26
CA LEU A 6 -3.69 -2.03 14.65
C LEU A 6 -2.74 -3.22 14.74
N LEU A 7 -2.78 -4.12 13.76
CA LEU A 7 -1.86 -5.25 13.62
C LEU A 7 -0.55 -4.88 12.91
N GLY A 8 -0.35 -3.60 12.57
CA GLY A 8 0.89 -3.10 11.97
C GLY A 8 1.02 -3.30 10.45
N VAL A 9 -0.02 -3.79 9.77
CA VAL A 9 0.01 -4.03 8.31
C VAL A 9 0.24 -2.72 7.55
N LYS A 10 1.18 -2.73 6.60
CA LYS A 10 1.58 -1.55 5.80
C LYS A 10 1.09 -1.60 4.36
N ALA A 11 0.96 -2.80 3.79
CA ALA A 11 0.47 -3.02 2.44
C ALA A 11 -0.40 -4.29 2.40
N VAL A 12 -1.27 -4.36 1.39
CA VAL A 12 -2.04 -5.58 1.06
C VAL A 12 -1.84 -5.85 -0.42
N LEU A 13 -1.38 -7.07 -0.74
CA LEU A 13 -1.23 -7.59 -2.10
C LEU A 13 -2.28 -8.68 -2.33
N THR A 14 -3.03 -8.60 -3.43
CA THR A 14 -4.13 -9.52 -3.76
C THR A 14 -4.38 -9.53 -5.27
N SER A 15 -5.07 -10.53 -5.82
CA SER A 15 -5.44 -10.50 -7.24
C SER A 15 -6.54 -9.47 -7.54
N SER A 16 -7.40 -9.14 -6.57
CA SER A 16 -8.43 -8.11 -6.75
C SER A 16 -8.91 -7.51 -5.42
N PHE A 17 -9.56 -6.34 -5.52
CA PHE A 17 -10.21 -5.67 -4.39
C PHE A 17 -11.69 -5.42 -4.67
N GLU A 18 -12.52 -5.54 -3.62
CA GLU A 18 -13.81 -4.86 -3.59
C GLU A 18 -13.58 -3.33 -3.48
N ARG A 19 -14.38 -2.54 -4.21
CA ARG A 19 -14.20 -1.10 -4.37
C ARG A 19 -14.16 -0.35 -3.04
N ILE A 20 -15.10 -0.61 -2.14
CA ILE A 20 -15.22 0.06 -0.83
C ILE A 20 -14.11 -0.39 0.10
N HIS A 21 -13.77 -1.69 0.10
CA HIS A 21 -12.68 -2.23 0.90
C HIS A 21 -11.34 -1.57 0.58
N ARG A 22 -11.02 -1.42 -0.71
CA ARG A 22 -9.82 -0.70 -1.19
C ARG A 22 -9.76 0.72 -0.62
N SER A 23 -10.83 1.49 -0.78
CA SER A 23 -10.89 2.88 -0.29
C SER A 23 -10.72 2.96 1.22
N ASN A 24 -11.24 1.98 1.98
CA ASN A 24 -11.05 1.91 3.42
C ASN A 24 -9.59 1.62 3.83
N LEU A 25 -8.87 0.76 3.10
CA LEU A 25 -7.45 0.50 3.32
C LEU A 25 -6.62 1.77 3.10
N VAL A 26 -6.85 2.45 1.98
CA VAL A 26 -6.21 3.73 1.64
C VAL A 26 -6.48 4.78 2.70
N GLY A 27 -7.73 4.89 3.17
CA GLY A 27 -8.10 5.82 4.23
C GLY A 27 -7.36 5.55 5.54
N MET A 28 -6.99 4.30 5.82
CA MET A 28 -6.14 3.95 6.96
C MET A 28 -4.64 4.07 6.67
N GLY A 29 -4.22 4.44 5.46
CA GLY A 29 -2.80 4.55 5.08
C GLY A 29 -2.15 3.22 4.74
N VAL A 30 -2.94 2.17 4.47
CA VAL A 30 -2.45 0.88 3.98
C VAL A 30 -2.36 0.94 2.46
N LEU A 31 -1.21 0.55 1.90
CA LEU A 31 -0.96 0.55 0.45
C LEU A 31 -1.67 -0.64 -0.23
N PRO A 32 -2.67 -0.40 -1.11
CA PRO A 32 -3.31 -1.48 -1.85
C PRO A 32 -2.54 -1.80 -3.13
N LEU A 33 -2.14 -3.06 -3.29
CA LEU A 33 -1.42 -3.58 -4.44
C LEU A 33 -2.20 -4.74 -5.05
N THR A 34 -2.16 -4.86 -6.37
CA THR A 34 -2.61 -6.09 -7.03
C THR A 34 -1.54 -6.69 -7.91
N PHE A 35 -1.56 -8.01 -8.05
CA PHE A 35 -0.81 -8.68 -9.11
C PHE A 35 -1.24 -8.14 -10.49
N LYS A 36 -0.43 -8.41 -11.52
CA LYS A 36 -0.84 -8.15 -12.91
C LYS A 36 -1.96 -9.11 -13.32
N ASP A 37 -2.52 -8.86 -14.49
CA ASP A 37 -3.63 -9.66 -15.01
C ASP A 37 -3.23 -11.14 -15.08
N ASP A 38 -4.14 -12.00 -14.61
CA ASP A 38 -3.97 -13.45 -14.52
C ASP A 38 -2.84 -13.97 -13.61
N GLU A 39 -2.21 -13.09 -12.82
CA GLU A 39 -1.20 -13.45 -11.83
C GLU A 39 -1.76 -13.51 -10.40
N ASN A 40 -1.14 -14.33 -9.56
CA ASN A 40 -1.49 -14.48 -8.16
C ASN A 40 -0.29 -14.98 -7.33
N ALA A 41 -0.53 -15.28 -6.05
CA ALA A 41 0.49 -15.81 -5.16
C ALA A 41 1.09 -17.14 -5.65
N ASP A 42 0.27 -18.02 -6.23
CA ASP A 42 0.71 -19.33 -6.73
C ASP A 42 1.62 -19.21 -7.95
N THR A 43 1.38 -18.21 -8.82
CA THR A 43 2.24 -17.88 -9.97
C THR A 43 3.69 -17.67 -9.56
N TYR A 44 3.89 -17.06 -8.39
CA TYR A 44 5.19 -16.71 -7.83
C TYR A 44 5.59 -17.63 -6.66
N HIS A 45 4.89 -18.75 -6.49
CA HIS A 45 5.12 -19.73 -5.43
C HIS A 45 5.29 -19.07 -4.04
N LEU A 46 4.42 -18.13 -3.72
CA LEU A 46 4.43 -17.43 -2.43
C LEU A 46 3.67 -18.25 -1.39
N ASP A 47 4.34 -18.65 -0.31
CA ASP A 47 3.73 -19.40 0.78
C ASP A 47 3.42 -18.52 2.02
N GLY A 48 3.85 -17.26 2.00
CA GLY A 48 3.63 -16.28 3.06
C GLY A 48 4.74 -16.23 4.11
N SER A 49 5.76 -17.06 4.00
CA SER A 49 6.97 -17.00 4.84
C SER A 49 7.99 -15.98 4.34
N GLU A 50 7.81 -15.46 3.12
CA GLU A 50 8.76 -14.56 2.48
C GLU A 50 8.75 -13.16 3.08
N VAL A 51 9.92 -12.52 3.04
CA VAL A 51 10.02 -11.09 3.28
C VAL A 51 9.78 -10.37 1.95
N LEU A 52 8.69 -9.59 1.90
CA LEU A 52 8.34 -8.78 0.73
C LEU A 52 8.91 -7.37 0.85
N SER A 53 9.80 -7.00 -0.07
CA SER A 53 10.26 -5.62 -0.25
C SER A 53 9.50 -4.98 -1.41
N ILE A 54 8.97 -3.78 -1.21
CA ILE A 54 8.19 -3.04 -2.21
C ILE A 54 8.96 -1.76 -2.57
N THR A 55 9.30 -1.59 -3.84
CA THR A 55 10.07 -0.45 -4.36
C THR A 55 9.41 0.13 -5.62
N GLY A 56 9.97 1.22 -6.17
CA GLY A 56 9.45 1.84 -7.40
C GLY A 56 8.15 2.65 -7.22
N LEU A 57 7.79 3.01 -5.99
CA LEU A 57 6.54 3.71 -5.70
C LEU A 57 6.52 5.19 -6.13
N ASP A 58 7.69 5.81 -6.34
CA ASP A 58 7.84 7.24 -6.67
C ASP A 58 6.95 8.16 -5.78
N ASN A 59 7.11 8.06 -4.46
CA ASN A 59 6.28 8.76 -3.47
C ASN A 59 4.74 8.54 -3.63
N GLY A 60 4.37 7.42 -4.24
CA GLY A 60 3.00 7.02 -4.50
C GLY A 60 2.46 7.45 -5.86
N GLU A 61 3.22 8.20 -6.68
CA GLU A 61 2.79 8.64 -8.02
C GLU A 61 2.88 7.53 -9.07
N SER A 62 3.72 6.51 -8.83
CA SER A 62 3.81 5.37 -9.74
C SER A 62 2.51 4.55 -9.73
N LYS A 63 2.10 4.10 -10.92
CA LYS A 63 0.99 3.16 -11.11
C LYS A 63 1.40 1.71 -10.90
N THR A 64 2.69 1.43 -10.84
CA THR A 64 3.26 0.10 -10.64
C THR A 64 4.34 0.14 -9.56
N ALA A 65 4.60 -1.01 -8.97
CA ALA A 65 5.67 -1.18 -8.01
C ALA A 65 6.39 -2.51 -8.27
N THR A 66 7.64 -2.59 -7.85
CA THR A 66 8.42 -3.83 -7.91
C THR A 66 8.38 -4.49 -6.54
N VAL A 67 7.95 -5.74 -6.49
CA VAL A 67 8.00 -6.58 -5.29
C VAL A 67 9.14 -7.55 -5.44
N THR A 68 10.02 -7.59 -4.43
CA THR A 68 11.03 -8.65 -4.29
C THR A 68 10.65 -9.51 -3.09
N ALA A 69 10.30 -10.76 -3.35
CA ALA A 69 10.08 -11.79 -2.34
C ALA A 69 11.41 -12.47 -2.02
N THR A 70 11.83 -12.43 -0.76
CA THR A 70 13.03 -13.13 -0.26
C THR A 70 12.59 -14.29 0.61
N ARG A 71 12.92 -15.51 0.20
CA ARG A 71 12.60 -16.75 0.94
C ARG A 71 13.59 -17.01 2.06
N ALA A 72 13.25 -17.92 2.97
CA ALA A 72 14.10 -18.29 4.10
C ALA A 72 15.45 -18.89 3.68
N ASP A 73 15.53 -19.53 2.50
CA ASP A 73 16.77 -20.07 1.93
C ASP A 73 17.64 -18.99 1.24
N GLY A 74 17.18 -17.74 1.22
CA GLY A 74 17.84 -16.61 0.58
C GLY A 74 17.57 -16.48 -0.93
N SER A 75 16.83 -17.41 -1.53
CA SER A 75 16.38 -17.24 -2.92
C SER A 75 15.42 -16.06 -3.04
N THR A 76 15.50 -15.36 -4.16
CA THR A 76 14.70 -14.17 -4.41
C THR A 76 13.92 -14.30 -5.70
N GLU A 77 12.70 -13.79 -5.68
CA GLU A 77 11.85 -13.65 -6.85
C GLU A 77 11.34 -12.23 -6.94
N THR A 78 11.40 -11.63 -8.14
CA THR A 78 11.02 -10.24 -8.36
C THR A 78 9.95 -10.16 -9.42
N PHE A 79 8.88 -9.41 -9.12
CA PHE A 79 7.75 -9.23 -10.02
C PHE A 79 7.15 -7.83 -9.90
N GLU A 80 6.43 -7.42 -10.94
CA GLU A 80 5.74 -6.12 -10.96
C GLU A 80 4.30 -6.27 -10.47
N VAL A 81 3.82 -5.30 -9.71
CA VAL A 81 2.44 -5.20 -9.23
C VAL A 81 1.83 -3.86 -9.60
N ASN A 82 0.51 -3.79 -9.64
CA ASN A 82 -0.23 -2.54 -9.82
C ASN A 82 -0.44 -1.84 -8.47
N VAL A 83 -0.26 -0.52 -8.44
CA VAL A 83 -0.55 0.33 -7.29
C VAL A 83 -1.97 0.87 -7.41
N MET A 84 -2.84 0.50 -6.48
CA MET A 84 -4.29 0.76 -6.58
C MET A 84 -4.73 2.10 -5.97
N LEU A 85 -3.90 3.14 -6.14
CA LEU A 85 -4.19 4.53 -5.76
C LEU A 85 -4.79 5.27 -6.96
N GLN A 86 -6.10 5.51 -6.91
CA GLN A 86 -6.89 5.98 -8.06
C GLN A 86 -6.93 7.51 -8.16
N THR A 87 -6.73 8.23 -7.07
CA THR A 87 -6.82 9.69 -7.06
C THR A 87 -5.58 10.34 -6.42
N PRO A 88 -5.25 11.59 -6.76
CA PRO A 88 -4.18 12.34 -6.07
C PRO A 88 -4.41 12.44 -4.56
N LYS A 89 -5.68 12.56 -4.13
CA LYS A 89 -6.02 12.65 -2.70
C LYS A 89 -5.74 11.35 -1.95
N GLU A 90 -5.98 10.21 -2.59
CA GLU A 90 -5.61 8.90 -2.03
C GLU A 90 -4.09 8.77 -1.82
N ARG A 91 -3.28 9.29 -2.75
CA ARG A 91 -1.82 9.33 -2.62
C ARG A 91 -1.39 10.17 -1.41
N GLU A 92 -1.97 11.35 -1.24
CA GLU A 92 -1.76 12.18 -0.05
C GLU A 92 -2.12 11.44 1.23
N TYR A 93 -3.28 10.78 1.28
CA TYR A 93 -3.69 10.02 2.47
C TYR A 93 -2.66 8.96 2.84
N VAL A 94 -2.19 8.14 1.89
CA VAL A 94 -1.18 7.12 2.19
C VAL A 94 0.15 7.73 2.62
N ARG A 95 0.63 8.80 1.97
CA ARG A 95 1.85 9.51 2.38
C ARG A 95 1.76 10.06 3.80
N HIS A 96 0.56 10.47 4.20
CA HIS A 96 0.29 10.91 5.55
C HIS A 96 -0.14 9.77 6.49
N GLY A 97 0.02 8.49 6.15
CA GLY A 97 -0.34 7.39 7.05
C GLY A 97 -1.84 7.34 7.40
N GLY A 98 -2.69 7.81 6.49
CA GLY A 98 -4.14 7.78 6.58
C GLY A 98 -4.82 9.15 6.58
N VAL A 99 -6.11 9.15 6.29
CA VAL A 99 -6.95 10.36 6.16
C VAL A 99 -7.02 11.17 7.45
N LEU A 100 -7.09 10.51 8.60
CA LEU A 100 -7.17 11.21 9.88
C LEU A 100 -5.88 12.00 10.17
N HIS A 101 -4.73 11.37 9.95
CA HIS A 101 -3.44 12.02 10.14
C HIS A 101 -3.18 13.14 9.13
N TYR A 102 -3.69 13.00 7.89
CA TYR A 102 -3.69 14.08 6.91
C TYR A 102 -4.47 15.30 7.42
N VAL A 103 -5.74 15.11 7.81
CA VAL A 103 -6.61 16.19 8.28
C VAL A 103 -6.05 16.85 9.55
N LEU A 104 -5.60 16.06 10.54
CA LEU A 104 -5.03 16.60 11.78
C LEU A 104 -3.81 17.48 11.52
N ARG A 105 -2.95 17.12 10.56
CA ARG A 105 -1.79 17.94 10.18
C ARG A 105 -2.20 19.23 9.50
N GLN A 106 -3.24 19.23 8.68
CA GLN A 106 -3.75 20.45 8.05
C GLN A 106 -4.29 21.43 9.09
N LEU A 107 -5.14 20.96 10.01
CA LEU A 107 -5.68 21.79 11.10
C LEU A 107 -4.57 22.38 11.98
N ALA A 108 -3.55 21.58 12.30
CA ALA A 108 -2.41 22.06 13.08
C ALA A 108 -1.57 23.12 12.34
N ALA A 109 -1.43 23.00 11.01
CA ALA A 109 -0.73 23.99 10.19
C ALA A 109 -1.52 25.30 10.06
N GLU A 110 -2.84 25.20 9.85
CA GLU A 110 -3.74 26.35 9.81
C GLU A 110 -3.72 27.13 11.14
N SER A 111 -3.77 26.42 12.26
CA SER A 111 -3.68 27.04 13.59
C SER A 111 -2.35 27.76 13.84
N LYS A 112 -1.24 27.30 13.25
CA LYS A 112 0.06 27.98 13.36
C LYS A 112 0.14 29.24 12.50
N ASN A 113 -0.54 29.28 11.36
CA ASN A 113 -0.54 30.44 10.48
C ASN A 113 -1.47 31.56 10.97
N ALA A 114 -2.42 31.23 11.85
CA ALA A 114 -3.36 32.17 12.44
C ALA A 114 -2.86 32.81 13.75
N ALA A 115 -1.71 32.37 14.28
CA ALA A 115 -1.08 32.85 15.51
C ALA A 115 0.19 33.65 15.19
#